data_AF-A0A238YVR1-F1
#
_entry.id   AF-A0A238YVR1-F1
#
_cell.length_a   1.000
_cell.length_b   1.000
_cell.length_c   1.000
_cell.angle_alpha   90.00
_cell.angle_beta   90.00
_cell.angle_gamma   90.00
#
_symmetry.space_group_name_H-M   'P 1'
#
loop_
_entity.id
_entity.type
_entity.pdbx_description
1 polymer ?
#
loop_
_entity_poly.entity_id
_entity_poly.type
_entity_poly.pdbx_seq_one_letter_code
_entity_poly.pdbx_strand_id
1 'polypeptide(L)'
;MGATAQISNPMKFASRQVVDLGIVQGAWPVKVYAILSDKWTVDDLPDAATFEVAVRDAAATLQQPQDHPAGFAIFHMADDGFYLLISRFNNANNIRHSVFSLAQHVTGLKCAPLADPKLIACIWEMRLMMAEADAWIETVLRPGNGLTQDALSAYLACRYEGTV
;
A
#
# COMPACT_ATOMS: atom_id res chain seq x y z
N MET A 1 -37.33 -17.53 -16.00
CA MET A 1 -35.98 -17.57 -16.61
C MET A 1 -35.36 -16.21 -16.42
N GLY A 2 -34.49 -16.06 -15.41
CA GLY A 2 -33.79 -14.79 -15.17
C GLY A 2 -32.65 -14.65 -16.17
N ALA A 3 -32.58 -13.51 -16.86
CA ALA A 3 -31.46 -13.22 -17.74
C ALA A 3 -30.17 -13.25 -16.93
N THR A 4 -29.27 -14.17 -17.25
CA THR A 4 -27.91 -14.17 -16.72
C THR A 4 -27.23 -12.90 -17.22
N ALA A 5 -26.92 -11.99 -16.32
CA ALA A 5 -26.09 -10.83 -16.63
C ALA A 5 -24.78 -11.34 -17.23
N GLN A 6 -24.45 -10.89 -18.45
CA GLN A 6 -23.23 -11.28 -19.12
C GLN A 6 -22.04 -10.65 -18.38
N ILE A 7 -21.31 -11.47 -17.64
CA ILE A 7 -20.06 -11.06 -17.01
C ILE A 7 -19.06 -10.79 -18.14
N SER A 8 -18.57 -9.55 -18.24
CA SER A 8 -17.53 -9.16 -19.19
C SER A 8 -16.37 -8.54 -18.44
N ASN A 9 -15.16 -8.71 -18.96
CA ASN A 9 -13.98 -8.05 -18.42
C ASN A 9 -13.78 -6.72 -19.16
N PRO A 10 -13.99 -5.57 -18.50
CA PRO A 10 -13.85 -4.27 -19.15
C PRO A 10 -12.38 -3.86 -19.35
N MET A 11 -11.43 -4.56 -18.72
CA MET A 11 -10.02 -4.13 -18.67
C MET A 11 -9.06 -5.15 -19.27
N LYS A 12 -8.01 -4.65 -19.91
CA LYS A 12 -6.82 -5.42 -20.26
C LYS A 12 -5.71 -5.06 -19.30
N PHE A 13 -4.86 -6.04 -19.01
CA PHE A 13 -3.66 -5.77 -18.24
C PHE A 13 -2.72 -4.86 -19.04
N ALA A 14 -2.24 -3.81 -18.39
CA ALA A 14 -1.20 -2.90 -18.86
C ALA A 14 -0.29 -2.61 -17.67
N SER A 15 1.02 -2.52 -17.90
CA SER A 15 1.95 -2.30 -16.80
C SER A 15 1.77 -0.89 -16.22
N ARG A 16 1.90 -0.76 -14.90
CA ARG A 16 1.77 0.50 -14.16
C ARG A 16 3.08 0.84 -13.48
N GLN A 17 3.49 2.10 -13.56
CA GLN A 17 4.71 2.57 -12.93
C GLN A 17 4.56 2.52 -11.41
N VAL A 18 5.59 2.03 -10.73
CA VAL A 18 5.74 2.17 -9.28
C VAL A 18 6.80 3.22 -8.97
N VAL A 19 6.45 4.16 -8.09
CA VAL A 19 7.33 5.22 -7.62
C VAL A 19 7.60 5.00 -6.14
N ASP A 20 8.87 4.95 -5.76
CA ASP A 20 9.29 4.92 -4.35
C ASP A 20 9.25 6.33 -3.77
N LEU A 21 8.38 6.54 -2.78
CA LEU A 21 8.18 7.82 -2.10
C LEU A 21 8.93 7.89 -0.76
N GLY A 22 9.78 6.91 -0.46
CA GLY A 22 10.59 6.86 0.74
C GLY A 22 9.88 6.22 1.93
N ILE A 23 10.28 6.63 3.13
CA ILE A 23 9.76 6.09 4.39
C ILE A 23 9.15 7.22 5.20
N VAL A 24 7.89 7.07 5.56
CA VAL A 24 7.20 7.99 6.46
C VAL A 24 7.36 7.49 7.89
N GLN A 25 7.92 8.36 8.73
CA GLN A 25 8.03 8.13 10.17
C GLN A 25 6.73 8.55 10.87
N GLY A 26 6.43 7.90 12.00
CA GLY A 26 5.20 8.13 12.77
C GLY A 26 5.06 7.12 13.91
N ALA A 27 3.86 6.57 14.08
CA ALA A 27 3.61 5.50 15.04
C ALA A 27 4.49 4.25 14.80
N TRP A 28 4.86 4.01 13.55
CA TRP A 28 5.79 3.00 13.08
C TRP A 28 6.29 3.42 11.68
N PRO A 29 7.50 3.02 11.25
CA PRO A 29 8.03 3.35 9.92
C PRO A 29 7.25 2.64 8.81
N VAL A 30 6.78 3.42 7.83
CA VAL A 30 5.99 2.93 6.69
C VAL A 30 6.77 3.20 5.40
N LYS A 31 7.10 2.16 4.62
CA LYS A 31 7.56 2.36 3.23
C LYS A 31 6.40 2.86 2.39
N VAL A 32 6.59 3.87 1.57
CA VAL A 32 5.49 4.47 0.79
C VAL A 32 5.81 4.38 -0.69
N TYR A 33 4.84 3.87 -1.43
CA TYR A 33 4.91 3.73 -2.88
C TYR A 33 3.72 4.43 -3.53
N ALA A 34 3.89 4.88 -4.77
CA ALA A 34 2.76 5.19 -5.65
C ALA A 34 2.68 4.20 -6.80
N ILE A 35 1.47 3.81 -7.19
CA ILE A 35 1.17 3.08 -8.43
C ILE A 35 0.41 4.04 -9.34
N LEU A 36 0.91 4.25 -10.56
CA LEU A 36 0.32 5.18 -11.53
C LEU A 36 -0.30 4.40 -12.69
N SER A 37 -1.59 4.63 -12.97
CA SER A 37 -2.18 4.24 -14.25
C SER A 37 -1.62 5.09 -15.40
N ASP A 38 -1.95 4.71 -16.63
CA ASP A 38 -1.50 5.42 -17.85
C ASP A 38 -2.06 6.84 -17.98
N LYS A 39 -3.05 7.21 -17.15
CA LYS A 39 -3.60 8.57 -17.08
C LYS A 39 -2.77 9.54 -16.25
N TRP A 40 -1.82 9.04 -15.47
CA TRP A 40 -1.16 9.81 -14.43
C TRP A 40 0.35 9.74 -14.57
N THR A 41 1.01 10.80 -14.11
CA THR A 41 2.46 10.94 -14.09
C THR A 41 2.93 11.26 -12.68
N VAL A 42 4.25 11.24 -12.47
CA VAL A 42 4.86 11.62 -11.19
C VAL A 42 4.51 13.06 -10.82
N ASP A 43 4.32 13.94 -11.81
CA ASP A 43 4.00 15.36 -11.58
C ASP A 43 2.56 15.56 -11.07
N ASP A 44 1.69 14.56 -11.23
CA ASP A 44 0.31 14.57 -10.71
C ASP A 44 0.24 14.10 -9.25
N LEU A 45 1.33 13.61 -8.69
CA LEU A 45 1.34 13.16 -7.30
C LEU A 45 1.18 14.34 -6.34
N PRO A 46 0.44 14.14 -5.22
CA PRO A 46 0.44 15.09 -4.12
C PRO A 46 1.86 15.35 -3.63
N ASP A 47 2.11 16.55 -3.11
CA ASP A 47 3.40 16.86 -2.50
C ASP A 47 3.72 15.95 -1.30
N ALA A 48 5.00 15.92 -0.93
CA ALA A 48 5.50 15.03 0.12
C ALA A 48 4.79 15.22 1.46
N ALA A 49 4.55 16.47 1.85
CA ALA A 49 3.89 16.79 3.11
C ALA A 49 2.44 16.26 3.14
N THR A 50 1.74 16.37 2.00
CA THR A 50 0.35 15.95 1.87
C THR A 50 0.20 14.43 2.01
N PHE A 51 1.03 13.65 1.32
CA PHE A 51 0.95 12.19 1.46
C PHE A 51 1.45 11.72 2.83
N GLU A 52 2.46 12.38 3.41
CA GLU A 52 2.97 12.07 4.76
C GLU A 52 1.87 12.15 5.82
N VAL A 53 1.06 13.21 5.79
CA VAL A 53 -0.06 13.39 6.72
C VAL A 53 -1.07 12.26 6.55
N ALA A 54 -1.49 11.97 5.31
CA ALA A 54 -2.45 10.91 5.03
C ALA A 54 -1.94 9.52 5.50
N VAL A 55 -0.66 9.22 5.27
CA VAL A 55 -0.03 7.96 5.73
C VAL A 55 0.02 7.90 7.25
N ARG A 56 0.41 8.98 7.94
CA ARG A 56 0.45 9.00 9.41
C ARG A 56 -0.93 8.79 10.02
N ASP A 57 -1.94 9.47 9.49
CA ASP A 57 -3.32 9.34 9.93
C ASP A 57 -3.82 7.90 9.72
N ALA A 58 -3.58 7.32 8.55
CA ALA A 58 -3.93 5.92 8.28
C ALA A 58 -3.17 4.95 9.19
N ALA A 59 -1.86 5.16 9.41
CA ALA A 59 -1.01 4.31 10.23
C ALA A 59 -1.43 4.30 11.70
N ALA A 60 -1.92 5.43 12.22
CA ALA A 60 -2.46 5.55 13.57
C ALA A 60 -3.72 4.68 13.77
N THR A 61 -4.46 4.36 12.71
CA THR A 61 -5.64 3.47 12.79
C THR A 61 -5.29 1.99 12.85
N LEU A 62 -4.07 1.60 12.43
CA LEU A 62 -3.57 0.22 12.44
C LEU A 62 -2.63 -0.03 13.64
N GLN A 63 -3.22 -0.08 14.82
CA GLN A 63 -2.53 -0.44 16.06
C GLN A 63 -3.31 -1.52 16.80
N GLN A 64 -2.84 -2.76 16.68
CA GLN A 64 -3.41 -3.92 17.35
C GLN A 64 -2.30 -4.74 18.02
N PRO A 65 -2.66 -5.59 19.00
CA PRO A 65 -1.73 -6.56 19.54
C PRO A 65 -1.08 -7.41 18.44
N GLN A 66 0.20 -7.75 18.64
CA GLN A 66 1.02 -8.58 17.75
C GLN A 66 1.40 -7.94 16.42
N ASP A 67 1.11 -6.66 16.22
CA ASP A 67 1.62 -5.92 15.07
C ASP A 67 3.12 -5.69 15.18
N HIS A 68 3.82 -5.92 14.07
CA HIS A 68 5.24 -5.62 13.93
C HIS A 68 5.47 -4.12 13.71
N PRO A 69 6.63 -3.58 14.06
CA PRO A 69 6.92 -2.15 13.96
C PRO A 69 7.31 -1.73 12.53
N ALA A 70 6.73 -2.36 11.50
CA ALA A 70 7.04 -2.06 10.10
C ALA A 70 5.92 -2.53 9.16
N GLY A 71 5.89 -1.92 7.98
CA GLY A 71 4.92 -2.22 6.93
C GLY A 71 5.11 -1.29 5.74
N PHE A 72 4.05 -1.10 4.96
CA PHE A 72 4.08 -0.31 3.73
C PHE A 72 2.72 0.31 3.42
N ALA A 73 2.72 1.36 2.62
CA ALA A 73 1.53 2.01 2.09
C ALA A 73 1.66 2.20 0.57
N ILE A 74 0.52 2.18 -0.11
CA ILE A 74 0.42 2.35 -1.55
C ILE A 74 -0.59 3.47 -1.83
N PHE A 75 -0.12 4.53 -2.48
CA PHE A 75 -0.98 5.50 -3.15
C PHE A 75 -1.27 5.01 -4.56
N HIS A 76 -2.50 4.60 -4.80
CA HIS A 76 -2.89 4.15 -6.14
C HIS A 76 -3.64 5.26 -6.87
N MET A 77 -2.98 5.82 -7.87
CA MET A 77 -3.55 6.71 -8.87
C MET A 77 -4.18 5.85 -9.97
N ALA A 78 -5.40 5.39 -9.76
CA ALA A 78 -6.10 4.47 -10.66
C ALA A 78 -6.91 5.21 -11.73
N ASP A 79 -7.54 4.46 -12.63
CA ASP A 79 -8.34 5.04 -13.72
C ASP A 79 -9.69 5.59 -13.28
N ASP A 80 -10.17 5.08 -12.14
CA ASP A 80 -11.50 5.29 -11.55
C ASP A 80 -11.45 6.02 -10.20
N GLY A 81 -10.26 6.29 -9.67
CA GLY A 81 -10.11 7.03 -8.43
C GLY A 81 -8.71 7.00 -7.84
N PHE A 82 -8.61 7.61 -6.65
CA PHE A 82 -7.39 7.66 -5.86
C PHE A 82 -7.59 6.90 -4.57
N TYR A 83 -6.61 6.07 -4.22
CA TYR A 83 -6.72 5.18 -3.08
C TYR A 83 -5.44 5.23 -2.24
N LEU A 84 -5.61 5.11 -0.92
CA LEU A 84 -4.53 4.83 0.00
C LEU A 84 -4.76 3.45 0.61
N LEU A 85 -3.81 2.57 0.38
CA LEU A 85 -3.72 1.27 1.04
C LEU A 85 -2.63 1.35 2.09
N ILE A 86 -2.88 0.78 3.26
CA ILE A 86 -1.86 0.66 4.29
C ILE A 86 -1.87 -0.76 4.86
N SER A 87 -0.66 -1.33 4.95
CA SER A 87 -0.40 -2.70 5.32
C SER A 87 0.62 -2.74 6.44
N ARG A 88 0.33 -3.50 7.49
CA ARG A 88 1.23 -3.71 8.63
C ARG A 88 1.42 -5.19 8.88
N PHE A 89 2.66 -5.65 9.01
CA PHE A 89 2.93 -7.05 9.34
C PHE A 89 2.42 -7.37 10.74
N ASN A 90 1.87 -8.57 10.92
CA ASN A 90 1.26 -9.02 12.17
C ASN A 90 1.62 -10.49 12.41
N ASN A 91 1.97 -10.82 13.66
CA ASN A 91 2.29 -12.19 14.09
C ASN A 91 3.28 -12.93 13.16
N ALA A 92 4.17 -12.16 12.53
CA ALA A 92 5.24 -12.59 11.62
C ALA A 92 4.75 -13.09 10.24
N ASN A 93 3.57 -13.70 10.12
CA ASN A 93 3.10 -14.33 8.90
C ASN A 93 1.79 -13.75 8.33
N ASN A 94 1.21 -12.75 8.98
CA ASN A 94 -0.03 -12.11 8.54
C ASN A 94 0.21 -10.63 8.20
N ILE A 95 -0.71 -10.04 7.45
CA ILE A 95 -0.76 -8.60 7.18
C ILE A 95 -2.13 -8.09 7.62
N ARG A 96 -2.14 -7.02 8.42
CA ARG A 96 -3.32 -6.18 8.60
C ARG A 96 -3.35 -5.14 7.50
N HIS A 97 -4.53 -4.94 6.94
CA HIS A 97 -4.68 -4.17 5.73
C HIS A 97 -5.94 -3.30 5.81
N SER A 98 -5.79 -2.04 5.41
CA SER A 98 -6.89 -1.09 5.29
C SER A 98 -6.80 -0.37 3.96
N VAL A 99 -7.95 -0.15 3.33
CA VAL A 99 -8.08 0.59 2.07
C VAL A 99 -8.98 1.79 2.28
N PHE A 100 -8.53 2.93 1.76
CA PHE A 100 -9.25 4.19 1.79
C PHE A 100 -9.37 4.73 0.38
N SER A 101 -10.53 5.28 0.06
CA SER A 101 -10.65 6.26 -1.02
C SER A 101 -10.05 7.58 -0.55
N LEU A 102 -9.41 8.29 -1.47
CA LEU A 102 -8.86 9.62 -1.26
C LEU A 102 -9.68 10.64 -2.03
N ALA A 103 -10.10 11.68 -1.33
CA ALA A 103 -10.70 12.86 -1.95
C ALA A 103 -9.84 14.08 -1.62
N GLN A 104 -9.68 14.97 -2.61
CA GLN A 104 -9.12 16.29 -2.37
C GLN A 104 -10.06 17.08 -1.44
N HIS A 105 -9.48 17.70 -0.42
CA HIS A 105 -10.17 18.53 0.55
C HIS A 105 -9.41 19.86 0.72
N VAL A 106 -10.10 20.88 1.24
CA VAL A 106 -9.52 22.24 1.46
C VAL A 106 -8.24 22.21 2.31
N THR A 107 -8.07 21.17 3.14
CA THR A 107 -6.98 21.01 4.09
C THR A 107 -6.00 19.88 3.73
N GLY A 108 -6.07 19.33 2.52
CA GLY A 108 -5.23 18.20 2.06
C GLY A 108 -6.04 16.99 1.61
N LEU A 109 -5.46 15.80 1.70
CA LEU A 109 -6.15 14.56 1.35
C LEU A 109 -6.98 14.04 2.52
N LYS A 110 -8.21 13.64 2.26
CA LYS A 110 -9.06 12.99 3.26
C LYS A 110 -9.24 11.52 2.92
N CYS A 111 -8.86 10.64 3.85
CA CYS A 111 -9.14 9.22 3.79
C CYS A 111 -10.60 8.94 4.15
N ALA A 112 -11.31 8.19 3.32
CA ALA A 112 -12.64 7.66 3.62
C ALA A 112 -12.68 6.15 3.35
N PRO A 113 -13.36 5.35 4.19
CA PRO A 113 -13.54 3.93 3.92
C PRO A 113 -14.16 3.68 2.55
N LEU A 114 -13.81 2.55 1.92
CA LEU A 114 -14.48 2.13 0.71
C LEU A 114 -15.97 1.85 0.95
N ALA A 115 -16.79 2.10 -0.08
CA ALA A 115 -18.21 1.74 -0.05
C ALA A 115 -18.42 0.22 0.08
N ASP A 116 -17.55 -0.57 -0.56
CA ASP A 116 -17.47 -2.02 -0.35
C ASP A 116 -16.16 -2.37 0.38
N PRO A 117 -16.21 -2.66 1.70
CA PRO A 117 -15.03 -3.00 2.48
C PRO A 117 -14.45 -4.39 2.15
N LYS A 118 -15.10 -5.18 1.29
CA LYS A 118 -14.57 -6.48 0.82
C LYS A 118 -13.61 -6.34 -0.34
N LEU A 119 -13.56 -5.17 -0.98
CA LEU A 119 -12.55 -4.86 -2.00
C LEU A 119 -11.25 -4.51 -1.29
N ILE A 120 -10.32 -5.48 -1.27
CA ILE A 120 -9.07 -5.35 -0.51
C ILE A 120 -7.88 -4.91 -1.36
N ALA A 121 -7.82 -5.31 -2.64
CA ALA A 121 -6.71 -4.95 -3.52
C ALA A 121 -7.09 -5.14 -4.99
N CYS A 122 -6.52 -4.32 -5.86
CA CYS A 122 -6.46 -4.56 -7.29
C CYS A 122 -5.24 -5.43 -7.66
N ILE A 123 -5.24 -5.97 -8.87
CA ILE A 123 -4.19 -6.91 -9.30
C ILE A 123 -2.79 -6.26 -9.37
N TRP A 124 -2.70 -4.96 -9.64
CA TRP A 124 -1.44 -4.21 -9.66
C TRP A 124 -0.88 -4.02 -8.25
N GLU A 125 -1.72 -3.64 -7.29
CA GLU A 125 -1.32 -3.55 -5.87
C GLU A 125 -0.86 -4.92 -5.35
N MET A 126 -1.53 -6.01 -5.75
CA MET A 126 -1.15 -7.36 -5.33
C MET A 126 0.29 -7.70 -5.72
N ARG A 127 0.78 -7.27 -6.89
CA ARG A 127 2.18 -7.52 -7.30
C ARG A 127 3.18 -6.78 -6.41
N LEU A 128 2.87 -5.56 -5.99
CA LEU A 128 3.69 -4.82 -5.04
C LEU A 128 3.61 -5.43 -3.63
N MET A 129 2.42 -5.85 -3.21
CA MET A 129 2.22 -6.57 -1.94
C MET A 129 3.00 -7.89 -1.89
N MET A 130 3.11 -8.60 -3.02
CA MET A 130 3.95 -9.80 -3.13
C MET A 130 5.44 -9.45 -2.95
N ALA A 131 5.94 -8.39 -3.60
CA ALA A 131 7.32 -7.96 -3.43
C ALA A 131 7.63 -7.57 -1.97
N GLU A 132 6.69 -6.95 -1.28
CA GLU A 132 6.79 -6.61 0.14
C GLU A 132 6.79 -7.85 1.05
N ALA A 133 5.94 -8.84 0.74
CA ALA A 133 5.94 -10.12 1.43
C ALA A 133 7.27 -10.87 1.22
N ASP A 134 7.80 -10.88 0.00
CA ASP A 134 9.10 -11.49 -0.31
C ASP A 134 10.22 -10.79 0.46
N ALA A 135 10.24 -9.45 0.48
CA ALA A 135 11.20 -8.68 1.26
C ALA A 135 11.14 -9.03 2.75
N TRP A 136 9.95 -9.19 3.32
CA TRP A 136 9.75 -9.58 4.71
C TRP A 136 10.22 -11.02 4.98
N ILE A 137 9.94 -11.95 4.08
CA ILE A 137 10.41 -13.34 4.18
C ILE A 137 11.94 -13.38 4.16
N GLU A 138 12.57 -12.69 3.22
CA GLU A 138 14.01 -12.74 3.01
C GLU A 138 14.83 -12.04 4.12
N THR A 139 14.21 -11.12 4.84
CA THR A 139 14.88 -10.32 5.89
C THR A 139 14.48 -10.73 7.30
N VAL A 140 13.18 -10.83 7.60
CA VAL A 140 12.68 -11.06 8.98
C VAL A 140 12.41 -12.54 9.25
N LEU A 141 11.86 -13.28 8.30
CA LEU A 141 11.51 -14.70 8.49
C LEU A 141 12.58 -15.69 8.03
N ARG A 142 13.69 -15.20 7.45
CA ARG A 142 14.78 -16.03 6.97
C ARG A 142 15.27 -16.96 8.10
N PRO A 143 15.48 -18.27 7.84
CA PRO A 143 15.97 -19.19 8.86
C PRO A 143 17.28 -18.68 9.50
N GLY A 144 17.30 -18.64 10.83
CA GLY A 144 18.42 -18.10 11.61
C GLY A 144 18.31 -16.60 11.94
N ASN A 145 17.39 -15.88 11.29
CA ASN A 145 17.00 -14.54 11.71
C ASN A 145 15.86 -14.61 12.73
N GLY A 146 15.59 -13.47 13.36
CA GLY A 146 14.41 -13.21 14.17
C GLY A 146 14.02 -11.74 14.04
N LEU A 147 12.97 -11.34 14.75
CA LEU A 147 12.56 -9.94 14.84
C LEU A 147 13.62 -9.14 15.63
N THR A 148 14.63 -8.66 14.92
CA THR A 148 15.71 -7.84 15.44
C THR A 148 15.70 -6.48 14.76
N GLN A 149 16.36 -5.50 15.37
CA GLN A 149 16.47 -4.17 14.77
C GLN A 149 17.20 -4.23 13.42
N ASP A 150 18.18 -5.10 13.26
CA ASP A 150 18.93 -5.27 12.02
C ASP A 150 18.05 -5.87 10.92
N ALA A 151 17.26 -6.90 11.24
CA ALA A 151 16.32 -7.50 10.29
C ALA A 151 15.23 -6.50 9.85
N LEU A 152 14.71 -5.69 10.78
CA LEU A 152 13.76 -4.62 10.47
C LEU A 152 14.38 -3.53 9.61
N SER A 153 15.63 -3.14 9.90
CA SER A 153 16.36 -2.15 9.11
C SER A 153 16.64 -2.67 7.70
N ALA A 154 16.98 -3.96 7.56
CA ALA A 154 17.14 -4.62 6.27
C ALA A 154 15.82 -4.64 5.47
N TYR A 155 14.69 -5.00 6.11
CA TYR A 155 13.36 -4.94 5.47
C TYR A 155 13.02 -3.52 4.96
N LEU A 156 13.26 -2.49 5.78
CA LEU A 156 13.00 -1.10 5.42
C LEU A 156 13.91 -0.61 4.29
N ALA A 157 15.12 -1.16 4.18
CA ALA A 157 16.04 -0.86 3.08
C ALA A 157 15.68 -1.57 1.76
N CYS A 158 14.96 -2.70 1.81
CA CYS A 158 14.42 -3.39 0.63
C CYS A 158 13.21 -2.62 0.06
N ARG A 159 13.47 -1.62 -0.77
CA ARG A 159 12.44 -0.82 -1.45
C ARG A 159 12.21 -1.31 -2.88
N TYR A 160 10.96 -1.31 -3.31
CA TYR A 160 10.57 -1.72 -4.66
C TYR A 160 10.65 -0.55 -5.64
N GLU A 161 11.30 -0.79 -6.77
CA GLU A 161 11.32 0.12 -7.93
C GLU A 161 11.00 -0.66 -9.20
N GLY A 162 10.21 -0.09 -10.11
CA GLY A 162 9.90 -0.71 -11.39
C GLY A 162 8.43 -0.58 -11.77
N THR A 163 7.85 -1.67 -12.24
CA THR A 163 6.48 -1.69 -12.78
C THR A 163 5.71 -2.91 -12.33
N VAL A 164 4.46 -2.71 -11.97
CA VAL A 164 3.48 -3.78 -11.69
C VAL A 164 2.56 -4.00 -12.87
#